data_AF-A0A839IYL4-F1
#
_entry.id   AF-A0A839IYL4-F1
#
_cell.length_a   1.000
_cell.length_b   1.000
_cell.length_c   1.000
_cell.angle_alpha   90.00
_cell.angle_beta   90.00
_cell.angle_gamma   90.00
#
_symmetry.space_group_name_H-M   'P 1'
#
loop_
_entity.id
_entity.type
_entity.pdbx_description
1 polymer ?
#
loop_
_entity_poly.entity_id
_entity_poly.type
_entity_poly.pdbx_seq_one_letter_code
_entity_poly.pdbx_strand_id
1 'polypeptide(L)' 'RLVLSLIGFDGDAATQTAETLTQLRIADIVIPVVTAALAIWVMWKYSLTEERAREIKAELEERRGVL' A
#
# COMPACT_ATOMS: atom_id res chain seq x y z
N ARG A 1 1.48 -16.70 -2.20
CA ARG A 1 1.20 -17.96 -1.46
C ARG A 1 1.12 -17.77 0.06
N LEU A 2 1.91 -16.86 0.67
CA LEU A 2 1.90 -16.61 2.12
C LEU A 2 0.53 -16.22 2.70
N VAL A 3 -0.20 -15.31 2.06
CA VAL A 3 -1.51 -14.84 2.55
C VAL A 3 -2.55 -15.97 2.53
N LEU A 4 -2.60 -16.75 1.45
CA LEU A 4 -3.56 -17.85 1.28
C LEU A 4 -3.34 -18.99 2.29
N SER A 5 -2.09 -19.34 2.58
CA SER A 5 -1.77 -20.34 3.61
C SER A 5 -2.09 -19.87 5.03
N LEU A 6 -2.00 -18.57 5.30
CA LEU A 6 -2.26 -17.99 6.63
C LEU A 6 -3.74 -18.00 7.02
N ILE A 7 -4.64 -18.01 6.04
CA ILE A 7 -6.10 -17.99 6.24
C ILE A 7 -6.77 -19.36 5.99
N GLY A 8 -5.98 -20.43 5.89
CA GLY A 8 -6.50 -21.79 5.71
C GLY A 8 -7.16 -22.05 4.36
N PHE A 9 -6.80 -21.30 3.32
CA PHE A 9 -7.35 -21.46 1.97
C PHE A 9 -6.74 -22.69 1.28
N ASP A 10 -7.59 -23.68 0.98
CA ASP A 10 -7.24 -24.88 0.20
C ASP A 10 -7.75 -24.76 -1.25
N GLY A 11 -6.84 -24.61 -2.21
CA GLY A 11 -7.20 -24.44 -3.62
C GLY A 11 -7.78 -25.70 -4.29
N ASP A 12 -7.61 -26.87 -3.67
CA ASP A 12 -8.03 -28.17 -4.23
C ASP A 12 -9.37 -28.67 -3.64
N ALA A 13 -9.93 -27.98 -2.65
CA ALA A 13 -11.21 -28.34 -2.06
C ALA A 13 -12.39 -27.94 -2.96
N ALA A 14 -13.28 -28.90 -3.23
CA ALA A 14 -14.45 -28.71 -4.11
C ALA A 14 -15.43 -27.62 -3.62
N THR A 15 -15.51 -27.40 -2.31
CA THR A 15 -16.29 -26.32 -1.69
C THR A 15 -15.57 -25.78 -0.46
N GLN A 16 -15.52 -24.45 -0.34
CA GLN A 16 -14.97 -23.76 0.82
C GLN A 16 -16.06 -23.53 1.87
N THR A 17 -15.69 -23.54 3.16
CA THR A 17 -16.63 -23.22 4.23
C THR A 17 -17.01 -21.74 4.21
N ALA A 18 -18.21 -21.40 4.70
CA ALA A 18 -18.65 -20.00 4.83
C ALA A 18 -17.71 -19.16 5.72
N GLU A 19 -17.06 -19.80 6.69
CA GLU A 19 -16.06 -19.18 7.55
C GLU A 19 -14.79 -18.81 6.77
N THR A 20 -14.24 -19.72 5.96
CA THR A 20 -13.05 -19.45 5.13
C THR A 20 -13.29 -18.30 4.14
N LEU A 21 -14.48 -18.24 3.53
CA LEU A 21 -14.86 -17.13 2.65
C LEU A 21 -14.94 -15.79 3.39
N THR A 22 -15.39 -15.82 4.65
CA THR A 22 -15.45 -14.62 5.50
C THR A 22 -14.03 -14.16 5.87
N GLN A 23 -13.14 -15.09 6.23
CA GLN A 23 -11.74 -14.79 6.56
C GLN A 23 -10.98 -14.20 5.35
N LEU A 24 -11.24 -14.72 4.13
CA LEU A 24 -10.67 -14.18 2.90
C LEU A 24 -11.05 -12.71 2.71
N ARG A 25 -12.34 -12.37 2.89
CA ARG A 25 -12.81 -10.98 2.77
C ARG A 25 -12.21 -10.06 3.84
N ILE A 26 -12.03 -10.57 5.06
CA ILE A 26 -11.36 -9.80 6.12
C ILE A 26 -9.91 -9.53 5.73
N ALA A 27 -9.19 -10.52 5.20
CA ALA A 27 -7.82 -10.34 4.73
C ALA A 27 -7.72 -9.28 3.62
N ASP A 28 -8.64 -9.30 2.65
CA ASP A 28 -8.71 -8.33 1.56
C ASP A 28 -8.99 -6.89 2.03
N ILE A 29 -9.56 -6.70 3.23
CA ILE A 29 -9.80 -5.37 3.82
C ILE A 29 -8.64 -4.96 4.72
N VAL A 30 -8.20 -5.86 5.60
CA VAL A 30 -7.20 -5.55 6.63
C VAL A 30 -5.84 -5.29 6.02
N ILE A 31 -5.44 -6.06 5.01
CA ILE A 31 -4.11 -5.92 4.39
C ILE A 31 -3.96 -4.53 3.74
N PRO A 32 -4.88 -4.04 2.88
CA PRO A 32 -4.78 -2.69 2.33
C PRO A 32 -4.86 -1.59 3.39
N VAL A 33 -5.72 -1.73 4.40
CA VAL A 33 -5.85 -0.72 5.47
C VAL A 33 -4.56 -0.56 6.26
N VAL A 34 -3.96 -1.68 6.70
CA VAL A 34 -2.70 -1.65 7.44
C VAL A 34 -1.57 -1.10 6.56
N THR A 35 -1.53 -1.49 5.30
CA THR A 35 -0.52 -1.00 4.34
C THR A 35 -0.65 0.50 4.13
N ALA A 36 -1.86 1.02 3.95
CA ALA A 36 -2.10 2.45 3.79
C ALA A 36 -1.77 3.24 5.07
N ALA A 37 -2.13 2.71 6.25
CA ALA A 37 -1.79 3.33 7.52
C ALA A 37 -0.27 3.42 7.73
N LEU A 38 0.47 2.37 7.39
CA LEU A 38 1.94 2.37 7.42
C LEU A 38 2.53 3.38 6.43
N ALA A 39 1.98 3.47 5.22
CA ALA A 39 2.42 4.47 4.24
C ALA A 39 2.20 5.90 4.77
N ILE A 40 1.03 6.20 5.33
CA ILE A 40 0.74 7.51 5.96
C ILE A 40 1.72 7.77 7.10
N TRP A 41 1.97 6.79 7.96
CA TRP A 41 2.88 6.91 9.08
C TRP A 41 4.33 7.21 8.65
N VAL A 42 4.80 6.57 7.58
CA VAL A 42 6.13 6.85 7.00
C VAL A 42 6.15 8.26 6.40
N MET A 43 5.11 8.63 5.65
CA MET A 43 5.01 9.95 5.03
C MET A 43 4.88 11.08 6.05
N TRP A 44 4.34 10.84 7.25
CA TRP A 44 4.26 11.84 8.32
C TRP A 44 5.61 12.38 8.79
N LYS A 45 6.70 11.60 8.67
CA LYS A 45 8.05 12.09 8.96
C LYS A 45 8.72 12.72 7.74
N TYR A 46 8.15 12.55 6.55
CA TYR A 46 8.67 13.12 5.31
C TYR A 46 8.28 14.59 5.23
N SER A 47 9.22 15.48 5.57
CA SER A 47 9.04 16.93 5.48
C SER A 47 9.14 17.43 4.03
N LEU A 48 8.27 16.92 3.16
CA LEU A 48 8.05 17.48 1.83
C LEU A 48 7.03 18.62 2.00
N THR A 49 7.49 19.73 2.58
CA THR A 49 6.67 20.94 2.61
C THR A 49 6.41 21.37 1.18
N GLU A 50 5.26 21.99 0.93
CA GLU A 50 4.94 22.52 -0.40
C GLU A 50 6.02 23.50 -0.90
N GLU A 51 6.69 24.17 0.04
CA GLU A 51 7.87 25.00 -0.20
C GLU A 51 9.06 24.19 -0.76
N ARG A 52 9.44 23.06 -0.14
CA ARG A 52 10.48 22.16 -0.69
C ARG A 52 10.11 21.61 -2.06
N ALA A 53 8.83 21.29 -2.29
CA ALA A 53 8.38 20.83 -3.60
C ALA A 53 8.52 21.91 -4.68
N ARG A 54 8.20 23.17 -4.34
CA ARG A 54 8.40 24.33 -5.23
C ARG A 54 9.87 24.63 -5.49
N GLU A 55 10.72 24.56 -4.47
CA GLU A 55 12.18 24.71 -4.62
C GLU A 55 12.75 23.66 -5.59
N ILE A 56 12.43 22.38 -5.39
CA ILE A 56 12.87 21.29 -6.27
C ILE A 56 12.35 21.51 -7.70
N LYS A 57 11.10 21.96 -7.86
CA LYS A 57 10.53 22.24 -9.19
C LYS A 57 11.28 23.38 -9.89
N ALA A 58 11.60 24.46 -9.19
CA ALA A 58 12.34 25.59 -9.76
C ALA A 58 13.75 25.17 -10.20
N GLU A 59 14.45 24.37 -9.38
CA GLU A 59 15.77 23.82 -9.73
C GLU A 59 15.70 22.89 -10.96
N LEU A 60 14.64 22.08 -11.07
CA LEU A 60 14.41 21.22 -12.23
C LEU A 60 14.10 22.03 -13.50
N GLU A 61 13.34 23.11 -13.40
CA GLU A 61 13.03 24.01 -14.53
C GLU A 61 14.27 24.77 -15.00
N GLU A 62 15.11 25.25 -14.07
CA GLU A 62 16.41 25.86 -14.38
C GLU A 62 17.31 24.88 -15.13
N ARG A 63 17.47 23.65 -14.61
CA ARG A 63 18.27 22.60 -15.28
C ARG A 63 17.72 22.24 -16.65
N ARG A 64 16.40 22.26 -16.83
CA ARG A 64 15.75 21.96 -18.11
C ARG A 64 15.92 23.10 -19.12
N GLY A 65 16.10 24.33 -18.68
CA GLY A 65 16.40 25.49 -19.53
C GLY A 65 17.88 25.63 -19.92
N VAL A 66 18.76 24.78 -19.38
CA VAL A 66 20.21 24.78 -19.62
C VAL A 66 20.64 23.69 -20.64
N LEU A 67 19.73 22.78 -21.02
CA LEU A 67 19.92 21.75 -22.07
C LEU A 67 19.19 22.15 -23.36
#